data_AF-A0A2P9EV52-F1
#
_entry.id   AF-A0A2P9EV52-F1
#
_cell.length_a   1.000
_cell.length_b   1.000
_cell.length_c   1.000
_cell.angle_alpha   90.00
_cell.angle_beta   90.00
_cell.angle_gamma   90.00
#
_symmetry.space_group_name_H-M   'P 1'
#
loop_
_entity.id
_entity.type
_entity.pdbx_description
1 polymer ?
#
loop_
_entity_poly.entity_id
_entity_poly.type
_entity_poly.pdbx_seq_one_letter_code
_entity_poly.pdbx_strand_id
1 'polypeptide(L)'
;MVSPRITRRLLENFSAHIPGGGSSNGHREERLQRLTARERQVFVQVARGLSNSEIAATLYLAEATVKSHLGRILQELELRDRVQAVVFAYESRLVHPD
;
A
#
# COMPACT_ATOMS: atom_id res chain seq x y z
N MET A 1 -19.77 -6.65 43.41
CA MET A 1 -20.11 -7.13 42.05
C MET A 1 -18.91 -6.91 41.13
N VAL A 2 -18.49 -8.00 40.49
CA VAL A 2 -17.56 -8.23 39.35
C VAL A 2 -16.68 -7.10 38.79
N SER A 3 -15.38 -7.38 38.68
CA SER A 3 -14.39 -6.71 37.81
C SER A 3 -14.43 -7.24 36.37
N PRO A 4 -14.24 -6.37 35.37
CA PRO A 4 -13.58 -6.70 34.11
C PRO A 4 -12.34 -5.80 33.93
N ARG A 5 -11.14 -6.26 34.31
CA ARG A 5 -10.16 -6.94 33.43
C ARG A 5 -9.90 -6.21 32.10
N ILE A 6 -8.82 -5.43 32.11
CA ILE A 6 -7.70 -5.50 31.15
C ILE A 6 -8.10 -5.63 29.68
N THR A 7 -8.23 -4.48 28.99
CA THR A 7 -7.77 -4.31 27.60
C THR A 7 -7.25 -2.87 27.38
N ARG A 8 -6.81 -2.20 28.45
CA ARG A 8 -6.34 -0.81 28.38
C ARG A 8 -4.92 -0.66 27.80
N ARG A 9 -4.18 -1.76 27.60
CA ARG A 9 -2.75 -1.75 27.26
C ARG A 9 -2.38 -2.16 25.83
N LEU A 10 -3.36 -2.38 24.94
CA LEU A 10 -3.08 -2.69 23.52
C LEU A 10 -3.45 -1.55 22.55
N LEU A 11 -4.16 -0.51 23.02
CA LEU A 11 -4.49 0.67 22.20
C LEU A 11 -3.49 1.83 22.34
N GLU A 12 -2.59 1.79 23.32
CA GLU A 12 -1.68 2.90 23.62
C GLU A 12 -0.46 2.97 22.68
N ASN A 13 -0.14 1.90 21.92
CA ASN A 13 1.06 1.85 21.08
C ASN A 13 0.88 2.31 19.63
N PHE A 14 -0.33 2.70 19.21
CA PHE A 14 -0.61 3.23 17.86
C PHE A 14 -1.31 4.60 17.89
N SER A 15 -1.20 5.33 19.00
CA SER A 15 -1.78 6.68 19.17
C SER A 15 -0.80 7.83 18.88
N ALA A 16 0.31 7.60 18.18
CA ALA A 16 1.14 8.69 17.70
C ALA A 16 0.60 9.21 16.35
N HIS A 17 -0.21 10.28 16.44
CA HIS A 17 -0.67 11.22 15.38
C HIS A 17 -2.20 11.28 15.10
N ILE A 18 -3.00 11.76 16.08
CA ILE A 18 -3.76 13.05 16.11
C ILE A 18 -4.43 13.57 14.78
N PRO A 19 -5.62 14.23 14.80
CA PRO A 19 -6.97 13.67 14.86
C PRO A 19 -7.97 14.45 13.94
N GLY A 20 -8.51 13.86 12.87
CA GLY A 20 -9.57 14.57 12.12
C GLY A 20 -10.00 13.87 10.83
N GLY A 21 -11.15 13.21 10.85
CA GLY A 21 -11.93 12.85 9.64
C GLY A 21 -11.34 11.80 8.67
N GLY A 22 -10.19 11.17 8.97
CA GLY A 22 -9.38 10.45 7.97
C GLY A 22 -9.27 8.92 8.09
N SER A 23 -10.19 8.21 8.75
CA SER A 23 -9.97 6.79 9.13
C SER A 23 -9.65 5.85 7.95
N SER A 24 -10.23 6.07 6.79
CA SER A 24 -9.96 5.25 5.59
C SER A 24 -8.67 5.63 4.86
N ASN A 25 -8.25 6.90 4.94
CA ASN A 25 -7.00 7.34 4.33
C ASN A 25 -5.79 6.94 5.18
N GLY A 26 -5.90 7.04 6.51
CA GLY A 26 -4.85 6.60 7.43
C GLY A 26 -4.53 5.11 7.29
N HIS A 27 -5.55 4.24 7.19
CA HIS A 27 -5.33 2.80 6.99
C HIS A 27 -4.69 2.47 5.63
N ARG A 28 -4.95 3.27 4.58
CA ARG A 28 -4.29 3.10 3.27
C ARG A 28 -2.83 3.55 3.32
N GLU A 29 -2.54 4.68 3.98
CA GLU A 29 -1.18 5.16 4.20
C GLU A 29 -0.34 4.14 4.98
N GLU A 30 -0.89 3.55 6.05
CA GLU A 30 -0.25 2.48 6.82
C GLU A 30 0.08 1.25 5.95
N ARG A 31 -0.83 0.86 5.05
CA ARG A 31 -0.58 -0.24 4.09
C ARG A 31 0.51 0.14 3.09
N LEU A 32 0.52 1.37 2.58
CA LEU A 32 1.59 1.86 1.70
C LEU A 32 2.96 1.86 2.39
N GLN A 33 3.01 2.11 3.70
CA GLN A 33 4.26 2.10 4.48
C GLN A 33 4.87 0.69 4.64
N ARG A 34 4.09 -0.38 4.41
CA ARG A 34 4.61 -1.76 4.41
C ARG A 34 5.46 -2.07 3.19
N LEU A 35 5.27 -1.36 2.08
CA LEU A 35 6.05 -1.55 0.87
C LEU A 35 7.50 -1.12 1.08
N THR A 36 8.43 -1.97 0.66
CA THR A 36 9.84 -1.57 0.54
C THR A 36 9.99 -0.42 -0.46
N ALA A 37 11.13 0.28 -0.41
CA ALA A 37 11.43 1.35 -1.36
C ALA A 37 11.32 0.88 -2.83
N ARG A 38 11.78 -0.34 -3.12
CA ARG A 38 11.74 -0.90 -4.48
C ARG A 38 10.32 -1.27 -4.91
N GLU A 39 9.55 -1.86 -4.02
CA GLU A 39 8.13 -2.17 -4.27
C GLU A 39 7.31 -0.91 -4.48
N ARG A 40 7.55 0.15 -3.71
CA ARG A 40 6.89 1.45 -3.90
C ARG A 40 7.20 2.04 -5.27
N GLN A 41 8.46 1.95 -5.75
CA GLN A 41 8.81 2.40 -7.10
C GLN A 41 8.04 1.64 -8.18
N VAL A 42 7.98 0.31 -8.08
CA VAL A 42 7.19 -0.53 -9.00
C VAL A 42 5.70 -0.17 -8.93
N PHE A 43 5.16 -0.02 -7.73
CA PHE A 43 3.75 0.29 -7.49
C PHE A 43 3.33 1.62 -8.12
N VAL A 44 4.16 2.66 -8.02
CA VAL A 44 3.90 3.95 -8.68
C VAL A 44 3.80 3.80 -10.20
N GLN A 45 4.65 2.99 -10.83
CA GLN A 45 4.55 2.77 -12.29
C GLN A 45 3.32 1.95 -12.67
N VAL A 46 2.93 0.98 -11.83
CA VAL A 46 1.68 0.22 -12.00
C VAL A 46 0.48 1.16 -11.93
N ALA A 47 0.46 2.06 -10.94
CA ALA A 47 -0.59 3.05 -10.74
C ALA A 47 -0.74 4.01 -11.92
N ARG A 48 0.36 4.31 -12.62
CA ARG A 48 0.38 5.06 -13.89
C ARG A 48 -0.08 4.26 -15.11
N GLY A 49 -0.40 2.98 -14.94
CA GLY A 49 -0.90 2.13 -16.02
C GLY A 49 0.16 1.38 -16.84
N LEU A 50 1.46 1.52 -16.53
CA LEU A 50 2.54 0.93 -17.33
C LEU A 50 2.58 -0.61 -17.26
N SER A 51 2.72 -1.28 -18.41
CA SER A 51 2.92 -2.72 -18.51
C SER A 51 4.22 -3.19 -17.85
N ASN A 52 4.35 -4.49 -17.57
CA ASN A 52 5.54 -5.01 -16.87
C ASN A 52 6.84 -4.79 -17.68
N SER A 53 6.77 -4.82 -19.00
CA SER A 53 7.90 -4.53 -19.90
C SER A 53 8.30 -3.05 -19.86
N GLU A 54 7.33 -2.14 -19.85
CA GLU A 54 7.58 -0.69 -19.70
C GLU A 54 8.16 -0.36 -18.33
N ILE A 55 7.65 -0.99 -17.26
CA ILE A 55 8.19 -0.85 -15.90
C ILE A 55 9.63 -1.38 -15.85
N ALA A 56 9.87 -2.55 -16.46
CA ALA A 56 11.19 -3.17 -16.53
C ALA A 56 12.20 -2.25 -17.22
N ALA A 57 11.83 -1.65 -18.35
CA ALA A 57 12.66 -0.68 -19.05
C ALA A 57 12.89 0.59 -18.20
N THR A 58 11.84 1.13 -17.58
CA THR A 58 11.90 2.35 -16.76
C THR A 58 12.78 2.19 -15.52
N LEU A 59 12.72 1.03 -14.87
CA LEU A 59 13.42 0.75 -13.62
C LEU A 59 14.71 -0.05 -13.80
N TYR A 60 15.12 -0.33 -15.04
CA TYR A 60 16.27 -1.17 -15.38
C TYR A 60 16.24 -2.54 -14.68
N LEU A 61 15.11 -3.24 -14.82
CA LEU A 61 14.87 -4.58 -14.25
C LEU A 61 14.59 -5.60 -15.35
N ALA A 62 14.69 -6.88 -15.01
CA ALA A 62 14.07 -7.93 -15.82
C ALA A 62 12.55 -7.94 -15.60
N GLU A 63 11.77 -8.24 -16.64
CA GLU A 63 10.31 -8.33 -16.55
C GLU A 63 9.84 -9.36 -15.51
N ALA A 64 10.56 -10.48 -15.37
CA ALA A 64 10.29 -11.49 -14.35
C ALA A 64 10.41 -10.90 -12.92
N THR A 65 11.40 -10.03 -12.69
CA THR A 65 11.58 -9.35 -11.40
C THR A 65 10.43 -8.39 -11.11
N VAL A 66 9.92 -7.68 -12.13
CA VAL A 66 8.72 -6.84 -12.00
C VAL A 66 7.50 -7.68 -11.62
N LYS A 67 7.30 -8.84 -12.27
CA LYS A 67 6.22 -9.78 -11.93
C LYS A 67 6.31 -10.25 -10.47
N SER A 68 7.51 -10.59 -10.00
CA SER A 68 7.73 -10.98 -8.60
C SER A 68 7.44 -9.84 -7.62
N HIS A 69 7.88 -8.62 -7.91
CA HIS A 69 7.54 -7.45 -7.09
C HIS A 69 6.04 -7.18 -7.08
N LEU A 70 5.37 -7.22 -8.23
CA LEU A 70 3.93 -7.02 -8.30
C LEU A 70 3.17 -8.08 -7.50
N GLY A 71 3.58 -9.35 -7.56
CA GLY A 71 2.99 -10.40 -6.73
C GLY A 71 3.10 -10.12 -5.23
N ARG A 72 4.29 -9.67 -4.76
CA ARG A 72 4.49 -9.28 -3.36
C ARG A 72 3.67 -8.06 -2.98
N ILE A 73 3.64 -7.02 -3.83
CA ILE A 73 2.85 -5.81 -3.59
C ILE A 73 1.37 -6.16 -3.43
N LEU A 74 0.82 -6.99 -4.32
CA LEU A 74 -0.58 -7.42 -4.22
C LEU A 74 -0.83 -8.19 -2.93
N GLN A 75 0.11 -9.03 -2.49
CA GLN A 75 0.01 -9.75 -1.23
C GLN A 75 0.09 -8.82 0.00
N GLU A 76 1.10 -7.97 0.08
CA GLU A 76 1.34 -7.03 1.19
C GLU A 76 0.21 -6.00 1.33
N LEU A 77 -0.34 -5.56 0.20
CA LEU A 77 -1.49 -4.67 0.14
C LEU A 77 -2.79 -5.44 0.08
N GLU A 78 -2.87 -6.76 0.22
CA GLU A 78 -4.14 -7.52 0.23
C GLU A 78 -5.06 -7.21 -0.97
N LEU A 79 -4.47 -7.06 -2.15
CA LEU A 79 -5.14 -6.77 -3.42
C LEU A 79 -5.21 -8.03 -4.28
N ARG A 80 -6.29 -8.18 -5.04
CA ARG A 80 -6.50 -9.37 -5.87
C ARG A 80 -5.80 -9.31 -7.20
N ASP A 81 -5.71 -8.12 -7.78
CA ASP A 81 -5.22 -7.93 -9.13
C ASP A 81 -4.69 -6.51 -9.36
N ARG A 82 -4.16 -6.32 -10.57
CA ARG A 82 -3.60 -5.05 -11.01
C ARG A 82 -4.63 -3.93 -11.10
N VAL A 83 -5.89 -4.21 -11.41
CA VAL A 83 -6.93 -3.19 -11.45
C VAL A 83 -7.18 -2.67 -10.04
N GLN A 84 -7.25 -3.56 -9.05
CA GLN A 84 -7.34 -3.16 -7.64
C GLN A 84 -6.11 -2.36 -7.18
N ALA A 85 -4.90 -2.67 -7.67
CA ALA A 85 -3.70 -1.87 -7.41
C ALA A 85 -3.83 -0.43 -7.90
N VAL A 86 -4.33 -0.23 -9.12
CA VAL A 86 -4.55 1.10 -9.69
C VAL A 86 -5.62 1.86 -8.88
N VAL A 87 -6.75 1.22 -8.60
CA VAL A 87 -7.83 1.83 -7.78
C VAL A 87 -7.32 2.21 -6.39
N PHE A 88 -6.57 1.32 -5.73
CA PHE A 88 -5.98 1.59 -4.42
C PHE A 88 -5.04 2.80 -4.45
N ALA A 89 -4.22 2.94 -5.50
CA ALA A 89 -3.31 4.07 -5.64
C ALA A 89 -4.07 5.41 -5.80
N TYR A 90 -5.20 5.42 -6.50
CA TYR A 90 -6.07 6.60 -6.59
C TYR A 90 -6.74 6.92 -5.25
N GLU A 91 -7.34 5.91 -4.59
CA GLU A 91 -8.02 6.09 -3.31
C GLU A 91 -7.09 6.53 -2.18
N SER A 92 -5.82 6.12 -2.24
CA SER A 92 -4.77 6.53 -1.30
C SER A 92 -4.13 7.88 -1.68
N ARG A 93 -4.55 8.51 -2.78
CA ARG A 93 -3.96 9.76 -3.31
C ARG A 93 -2.46 9.64 -3.61
N LEU A 94 -1.98 8.43 -3.88
CA LEU A 94 -0.60 8.20 -4.30
C LEU A 94 -0.37 8.69 -5.74
N VAL A 95 -1.41 8.61 -6.57
CA VAL A 95 -1.44 9.16 -7.93
C VAL A 95 -2.70 9.98 -8.15
N HIS A 96 -2.59 11.05 -8.93
CA HIS A 96 -3.73 11.82 -9.41
C HIS A 96 -4.04 11.40 -10.84
N PRO A 97 -5.33 11.29 -11.22
CA PRO A 97 -5.67 11.13 -12.62
C PRO A 97 -5.29 12.43 -13.34
N ASP A 98 -4.55 12.31 -14.44
CA ASP A 98 -4.36 13.40 -15.40
C ASP A 98 -5.69 13.77 -16.07
#